data_AF-A0A8C9WHS3-F1
#
_entry.id   AF-A0A8C9WHS3-F1
#
_cell.length_a   1.000
_cell.length_b   1.000
_cell.length_c   1.000
_cell.angle_alpha   90.00
_cell.angle_beta   90.00
_cell.angle_gamma   90.00
#
_symmetry.space_group_name_H-M   'P 1'
#
loop_
_entity.id
_entity.type
_entity.pdbx_description
1 polymer ?
#
loop_
_entity_poly.entity_id
_entity_poly.type
_entity_poly.pdbx_seq_one_letter_code
_entity_poly.pdbx_strand_id
1 'polypeptide(L)'
;MTPIAVLVWAFVCYARESWGQVVLTQSAAQSVLPGQSVSITCKASSAVAQYSGAQYYLAWYLQRAGEPPKLLIYRTSTRFTGVPSRFTGSGGGNGIDFTLTISGVQAEDAGDYYCQSYHSGGVYTQ
;
A
#
# COMPACT_ATOMS: atom_id res chain seq x y z
N MET A 1 4.51 19.24 -63.69
CA MET A 1 3.82 19.56 -62.42
C MET A 1 3.41 18.25 -61.77
N THR A 2 4.25 17.73 -60.89
CA THR A 2 4.04 16.49 -60.14
C THR A 2 3.57 16.86 -58.73
N PRO A 3 2.48 16.29 -58.19
CA PRO A 3 2.12 16.54 -56.81
C PRO A 3 3.10 15.80 -55.88
N ILE A 4 3.61 16.53 -54.88
CA ILE A 4 4.49 16.01 -53.84
C ILE A 4 3.63 15.23 -52.85
N ALA A 5 3.91 13.93 -52.70
CA ALA A 5 3.30 13.09 -51.68
C ALA A 5 4.05 13.30 -50.35
N VAL A 6 3.38 13.89 -49.35
CA VAL A 6 3.92 14.02 -47.99
C VAL A 6 3.58 12.74 -47.22
N LEU A 7 4.55 11.84 -47.10
CA LEU A 7 4.46 10.67 -46.22
C LEU A 7 4.73 11.12 -44.78
N VAL A 8 3.68 11.37 -44.02
CA VAL A 8 3.79 11.59 -42.57
C VAL A 8 4.15 10.25 -41.93
N TRP A 9 5.42 10.09 -41.55
CA TRP A 9 5.86 8.99 -40.70
C TRP A 9 5.15 9.14 -39.35
N ALA A 10 4.20 8.25 -39.08
CA ALA A 10 3.70 8.04 -37.73
C ALA A 10 4.86 7.45 -36.92
N PHE A 11 5.59 8.33 -36.22
CA PHE A 11 6.43 7.93 -35.10
C PHE A 11 5.49 7.29 -34.08
N VAL A 12 5.39 5.96 -34.11
CA VAL A 12 4.80 5.20 -33.01
C VAL A 12 5.75 5.39 -31.84
N CYS A 13 5.46 6.38 -31.00
CA CYS A 13 6.09 6.52 -29.70
C CYS A 13 5.71 5.30 -28.88
N TYR A 14 6.59 4.30 -28.83
CA TYR A 14 6.61 3.36 -27.72
C TYR A 14 6.98 4.18 -26.47
N ALA A 15 5.97 4.76 -25.83
CA ALA A 15 6.12 5.23 -24.46
C ALA A 15 6.35 3.97 -23.62
N ARG A 16 7.62 3.64 -23.38
CA ARG A 16 8.00 2.73 -22.32
C ARG A 16 7.47 3.39 -21.05
N GLU A 17 6.49 2.76 -20.39
CA GLU A 17 5.99 3.23 -19.11
C GLU A 17 7.19 3.50 -18.20
N SER A 18 7.38 4.76 -17.84
CA SER A 18 8.36 5.12 -16.81
C SER A 18 7.84 4.50 -15.52
N TRP A 19 8.58 3.56 -14.95
CA TRP A 19 8.23 2.90 -13.69
C TRP A 19 8.39 3.94 -12.58
N GLY A 20 7.34 4.73 -12.36
CA GLY A 20 7.31 5.77 -11.35
C GLY A 20 7.47 5.22 -9.94
N GLN A 21 7.96 6.06 -9.03
CA GLN A 21 7.98 5.78 -7.60
C GLN A 21 6.56 5.45 -7.11
N VAL A 22 6.39 4.31 -6.44
CA VAL A 22 5.11 3.94 -5.84
C VAL A 22 4.95 4.71 -4.53
N VAL A 23 3.87 5.49 -4.44
CA VAL A 23 3.53 6.30 -3.28
C VAL A 23 2.35 5.64 -2.56
N LEU A 24 2.44 5.54 -1.24
CA LEU A 24 1.37 5.06 -0.38
C LEU A 24 0.77 6.24 0.39
N THR A 25 -0.53 6.46 0.22
CA THR A 25 -1.28 7.51 0.93
C THR A 25 -2.17 6.88 1.97
N GLN A 26 -2.03 7.31 3.23
CA GLN A 26 -2.79 6.75 4.35
C GLN A 26 -3.86 7.73 4.85
N SER A 27 -4.85 7.19 5.57
CA SER A 27 -5.80 8.03 6.32
C SER A 27 -5.07 8.96 7.29
N ALA A 28 -5.61 10.17 7.49
CA ALA A 28 -5.11 11.11 8.48
C ALA A 28 -5.19 10.54 9.90
N ALA A 29 -4.54 11.21 10.85
CA ALA A 29 -4.58 10.85 12.27
C ALA A 29 -6.02 10.78 12.79
N GLN A 30 -6.31 9.79 13.64
CA GLN A 30 -7.64 9.55 14.21
C GLN A 30 -7.52 9.42 15.73
N SER A 31 -8.51 9.96 16.45
CA SER A 31 -8.67 9.76 17.89
C SER A 31 -9.88 8.86 18.12
N VAL A 32 -9.69 7.80 18.90
CA VAL A 32 -10.67 6.71 19.07
C VAL A 32 -10.75 6.35 20.54
N LEU A 33 -11.97 6.14 21.05
CA LEU A 33 -12.15 5.74 22.44
C LEU A 33 -11.79 4.26 22.64
N PRO A 34 -11.26 3.89 23.82
CA PRO A 34 -11.04 2.49 24.15
C PRO A 34 -12.30 1.64 23.97
N GLY A 35 -12.13 0.45 23.41
CA GLY A 35 -13.23 -0.49 23.12
C GLY A 35 -13.94 -0.24 21.78
N GLN A 36 -13.73 0.90 21.12
CA GLN A 36 -14.26 1.12 19.77
C GLN A 36 -13.42 0.43 18.69
N SER A 37 -13.92 0.37 17.46
CA SER A 37 -13.18 -0.14 16.32
C SER A 37 -12.72 1.01 15.43
N VAL A 38 -11.53 0.88 14.85
CA VAL A 38 -10.97 1.85 13.89
C VAL A 38 -10.51 1.15 12.63
N SER A 39 -10.60 1.86 11.50
CA SER A 39 -10.04 1.41 10.23
C SER A 39 -9.08 2.47 9.68
N ILE A 40 -7.87 2.02 9.38
CA ILE A 40 -6.79 2.81 8.80
C ILE A 40 -6.68 2.39 7.35
N THR A 41 -6.83 3.33 6.43
CA THR A 41 -6.77 3.05 4.99
C THR A 41 -5.40 3.39 4.45
N CYS A 42 -4.99 2.66 3.41
CA CYS A 42 -3.77 2.87 2.66
C CYS A 42 -4.08 2.67 1.18
N LYS A 43 -3.74 3.67 0.36
CA LYS A 43 -3.95 3.68 -1.08
C LYS A 43 -2.63 3.80 -1.81
N ALA A 44 -2.33 2.83 -2.66
CA ALA A 44 -1.15 2.87 -3.51
C ALA A 44 -1.40 3.67 -4.79
N SER A 45 -0.41 4.42 -5.27
CA SER A 45 -0.47 5.15 -6.55
C SER A 45 -0.52 4.21 -7.76
N SER A 46 -0.07 2.97 -7.59
CA SER A 46 -0.09 1.90 -8.59
C SER A 46 -0.35 0.56 -7.91
N ALA A 47 -0.87 -0.41 -8.67
CA ALA A 47 -1.16 -1.74 -8.12
C ALA A 47 0.09 -2.39 -7.51
N VAL A 48 -0.01 -2.81 -6.25
CA VAL A 48 1.00 -3.60 -5.55
C VAL A 48 1.07 -4.98 -6.18
N ALA A 49 2.26 -5.57 -6.21
CA ALA A 49 2.46 -6.92 -6.76
C ALA A 49 1.61 -7.96 -6.00
N GLN A 50 0.98 -8.85 -6.75
CA GLN A 50 0.19 -9.95 -6.21
C GLN A 50 1.10 -11.03 -5.62
N TYR A 51 0.77 -11.52 -4.43
CA TYR A 51 1.45 -12.65 -3.80
C TYR A 51 0.78 -13.97 -4.19
N SER A 52 -0.50 -14.12 -3.86
CA SER A 52 -1.30 -15.29 -4.22
C SER A 52 -2.79 -15.03 -3.96
N GLY A 53 -3.68 -15.48 -4.84
CA GLY A 53 -5.12 -15.29 -4.64
C GLY A 53 -5.47 -13.81 -4.42
N ALA A 54 -6.17 -13.49 -3.34
CA ALA A 54 -6.52 -12.12 -2.98
C ALA A 54 -5.43 -11.34 -2.21
N GLN A 55 -4.23 -11.94 -2.01
CA GLN A 55 -3.14 -11.32 -1.24
C GLN A 55 -2.12 -10.63 -2.14
N TYR A 56 -1.59 -9.51 -1.66
CA TYR A 56 -0.57 -8.69 -2.28
C TYR A 56 0.62 -8.53 -1.34
N TYR A 57 1.77 -8.12 -1.87
CA TYR A 57 2.96 -7.82 -1.06
C TYR A 57 2.84 -6.49 -0.31
N LEU A 58 1.87 -6.41 0.59
CA LEU A 58 1.65 -5.29 1.50
C LEU A 58 1.79 -5.75 2.96
N ALA A 59 2.45 -4.94 3.77
CA ALA A 59 2.60 -5.12 5.20
C ALA A 59 2.14 -3.87 5.98
N TRP A 60 1.73 -4.08 7.23
CA TRP A 60 1.34 -3.06 8.20
C TRP A 60 2.26 -3.11 9.40
N TYR A 61 2.73 -1.94 9.82
CA TYR A 61 3.60 -1.76 10.98
C TYR A 61 2.98 -0.77 11.98
N LEU A 62 3.28 -0.98 13.26
CA LEU A 62 3.03 -0.03 14.34
C LEU A 62 4.38 0.46 14.89
N GLN A 63 4.56 1.77 14.92
CA GLN A 63 5.70 2.42 15.55
C GLN A 63 5.20 3.23 16.75
N ARG A 64 5.76 2.95 17.92
CA ARG A 64 5.53 3.76 19.13
C ARG A 64 6.74 4.67 19.35
N ALA A 65 6.53 5.78 20.05
CA ALA A 65 7.61 6.70 20.40
C ALA A 65 8.72 5.96 21.15
N GLY A 66 9.95 6.01 20.62
CA GLY A 66 11.11 5.34 21.21
C GLY A 66 11.20 3.83 20.98
N GLU A 67 10.26 3.22 20.26
CA GLU A 67 10.30 1.80 19.89
C GLU A 67 10.57 1.60 18.39
N PRO A 68 11.23 0.50 17.99
CA PRO A 68 11.35 0.14 16.59
C PRO A 68 9.98 -0.23 16.00
N PRO A 69 9.75 -0.06 14.68
CA PRO A 69 8.53 -0.52 14.02
C PRO A 69 8.28 -2.02 14.23
N LYS A 70 7.07 -2.37 14.65
CA LYS A 70 6.61 -3.74 14.88
C LYS A 70 5.68 -4.17 13.76
N LEU A 71 5.96 -5.33 13.17
CA LEU A 71 5.11 -5.91 12.12
C LEU A 71 3.78 -6.41 12.70
N LEU A 72 2.67 -5.97 12.12
CA LEU A 72 1.32 -6.37 12.51
C LEU A 72 0.73 -7.41 11.55
N ILE A 73 0.63 -7.03 10.28
CA ILE A 73 0.03 -7.82 9.21
C ILE A 73 1.02 -7.84 8.04
N TYR A 74 1.16 -8.98 7.36
CA TYR A 74 1.91 -9.13 6.12
C TYR A 74 1.06 -9.87 5.09
N ARG A 75 1.44 -9.76 3.80
CA ARG A 75 0.69 -10.36 2.69
C ARG A 75 -0.79 -9.97 2.73
N THR A 76 -1.07 -8.67 2.90
CA THR A 76 -2.42 -8.07 3.00
C THR A 76 -3.24 -8.46 4.24
N SER A 77 -3.33 -9.74 4.59
CA SER A 77 -4.27 -10.25 5.60
C SER A 77 -3.64 -11.25 6.59
N THR A 78 -2.37 -11.61 6.42
CA THR A 78 -1.72 -12.60 7.30
C THR A 78 -1.19 -11.91 8.55
N ARG A 79 -1.74 -12.26 9.71
CA ARG A 79 -1.33 -11.68 10.99
C ARG A 79 0.03 -12.24 11.42
N PHE A 80 0.93 -11.38 11.88
CA PHE A 80 2.23 -11.78 12.42
C PHE A 80 2.08 -12.46 13.78
N THR A 81 2.98 -13.39 14.11
CA THR A 81 2.91 -14.15 15.36
C THR A 81 3.03 -13.23 16.57
N GLY A 82 2.16 -13.44 17.58
CA GLY A 82 2.11 -12.61 18.79
C GLY A 82 1.27 -11.34 18.67
N VAL A 83 0.80 -10.99 17.46
CA VAL A 83 -0.13 -9.87 17.27
C VAL A 83 -1.55 -10.29 17.69
N PRO A 84 -2.25 -9.50 18.51
CA PRO A 84 -3.60 -9.84 18.97
C PRO A 84 -4.61 -10.04 17.83
N SER A 85 -5.61 -10.89 18.05
CA SER A 85 -6.61 -11.24 17.02
C SER A 85 -7.50 -10.07 16.58
N ARG A 86 -7.55 -9.02 17.39
CA ARG A 86 -8.27 -7.79 17.10
C ARG A 86 -7.74 -7.00 15.89
N PHE A 87 -6.49 -7.25 15.49
CA PHE A 87 -5.89 -6.67 14.29
C PHE A 87 -6.23 -7.53 13.08
N THR A 88 -6.80 -6.92 12.04
CA THR A 88 -7.11 -7.59 10.78
C THR A 88 -6.71 -6.72 9.61
N GLY A 89 -6.11 -7.31 8.57
CA GLY A 89 -5.79 -6.61 7.33
C GLY A 89 -6.65 -7.12 6.17
N SER A 90 -7.01 -6.22 5.27
CA SER A 90 -7.77 -6.52 4.05
C SER A 90 -7.29 -5.67 2.87
N GLY A 91 -7.65 -6.10 1.66
CA GLY A 91 -7.42 -5.37 0.42
C GLY A 91 -8.67 -5.38 -0.44
N GLY A 92 -8.84 -4.34 -1.25
CA GLY A 92 -9.98 -4.17 -2.15
C GLY A 92 -9.98 -5.09 -3.37
N GLY A 93 -9.00 -6.00 -3.49
CA GLY A 93 -8.85 -6.91 -4.64
C GLY A 93 -8.34 -6.25 -5.92
N ASN A 94 -8.06 -4.94 -5.88
CA ASN A 94 -7.49 -4.16 -6.99
C ASN A 94 -5.98 -3.91 -6.84
N GLY A 95 -5.37 -4.37 -5.75
CA GLY A 95 -3.97 -4.11 -5.42
C GLY A 95 -3.66 -2.65 -5.09
N ILE A 96 -4.68 -1.80 -4.94
CA ILE A 96 -4.54 -0.34 -4.72
C ILE A 96 -5.02 0.03 -3.33
N ASP A 97 -6.20 -0.45 -2.94
CA ASP A 97 -6.84 -0.07 -1.68
C ASP A 97 -6.62 -1.16 -0.63
N PHE A 98 -6.12 -0.74 0.53
CA PHE A 98 -5.82 -1.62 1.66
C PHE A 98 -6.33 -1.01 2.96
N THR A 99 -6.75 -1.88 3.88
CA THR A 99 -7.29 -1.46 5.17
C THR A 99 -6.71 -2.30 6.29
N LEU A 100 -6.29 -1.64 7.37
CA LEU A 100 -6.04 -2.25 8.67
C LEU A 100 -7.22 -1.91 9.58
N THR A 101 -7.86 -2.92 10.14
CA THR A 101 -8.92 -2.76 11.13
C THR A 101 -8.41 -3.23 12.49
N ILE A 102 -8.69 -2.43 13.51
CA ILE A 102 -8.43 -2.75 14.92
C ILE A 102 -9.77 -2.73 15.62
N SER A 103 -10.23 -3.88 16.11
CA SER A 103 -11.44 -3.95 16.92
C SER A 103 -11.13 -3.83 18.40
N GLY A 104 -11.98 -3.16 19.18
CA GLY A 104 -11.74 -3.04 20.63
C GLY A 104 -10.39 -2.39 20.96
N VAL A 105 -10.15 -1.20 20.41
CA VAL A 105 -8.91 -0.42 20.59
C VAL A 105 -8.55 -0.32 22.07
N GLN A 106 -7.26 -0.51 22.37
CA GLN A 106 -6.72 -0.45 23.73
C GLN A 106 -5.72 0.71 23.86
N ALA A 107 -5.36 1.07 25.09
CA ALA A 107 -4.45 2.21 25.33
C ALA A 107 -3.06 1.97 24.71
N GLU A 108 -2.60 0.73 24.70
CA GLU A 108 -1.37 0.31 24.05
C GLU A 108 -1.41 0.40 22.52
N ASP A 109 -2.59 0.51 21.89
CA ASP A 109 -2.70 0.62 20.43
C ASP A 109 -2.37 2.03 19.93
N ALA A 110 -2.06 2.97 20.83
CA ALA A 110 -1.60 4.30 20.47
C ALA A 110 -0.20 4.27 19.82
N GLY A 111 -0.10 4.84 18.61
CA GLY A 111 1.15 4.98 17.88
C GLY A 111 0.91 5.31 16.41
N ASP A 112 2.01 5.39 15.66
CA ASP A 112 2.00 5.65 14.23
C ASP A 112 1.90 4.34 13.47
N TYR A 113 0.95 4.26 12.54
CA TYR A 113 0.72 3.09 11.71
C TYR A 113 1.24 3.35 10.31
N TYR A 114 1.99 2.40 9.75
CA TYR A 114 2.56 2.51 8.40
C TYR A 114 2.18 1.31 7.55
N CYS A 115 1.71 1.57 6.33
CA CYS A 115 1.66 0.55 5.29
C CYS A 115 2.93 0.58 4.46
N GLN A 116 3.40 -0.59 4.06
CA GLN A 116 4.58 -0.76 3.22
C GLN A 116 4.24 -1.76 2.11
N SER A 117 4.54 -1.40 0.88
CA SER A 117 4.49 -2.31 -0.27
C SER A 117 5.90 -2.74 -0.65
N TYR A 118 6.06 -4.01 -1.03
CA TYR A 118 7.30 -4.49 -1.62
C TYR A 118 7.23 -4.40 -3.14
N HIS A 119 8.27 -3.80 -3.73
CA HIS A 119 8.45 -3.67 -5.16
C HIS A 119 9.82 -4.23 -5.56
N SER A 120 9.84 -5.10 -6.57
CA SER A 120 11.08 -5.57 -7.21
C SER A 120 11.12 -5.05 -8.64
N GLY A 121 12.08 -4.16 -8.94
CA GLY A 121 12.25 -3.50 -10.23
C GLY A 121 13.43 -2.52 -10.17
N GLY A 122 13.80 -1.90 -11.30
CA GLY A 122 14.82 -0.85 -11.31
C GLY A 122 14.30 0.41 -10.62
N VAL A 123 14.48 0.50 -9.31
CA VAL A 123 14.14 1.68 -8.52
C VAL A 123 15.20 2.74 -8.79
N TYR A 124 14.88 3.73 -9.62
CA TYR A 124 15.68 4.96 -9.67
C TYR A 124 15.27 5.81 -8.48
N THR A 125 16.04 5.69 -7.40
CA THR A 125 15.93 6.61 -6.26
C THR A 125 16.47 7.97 -6.71
N GLN A 126 15.63 9.01 -6.63
CA GLN A 126 16.10 10.40 -6.66
C GLN A 126 16.69 10.79 -5.30
#